data_AF-A0A2R6QG30-F1
#
_entry.id   AF-A0A2R6QG30-F1
#
_cell.length_a   1.000
_cell.length_b   1.000
_cell.length_c   1.000
_cell.angle_alpha   90.00
_cell.angle_beta   90.00
_cell.angle_gamma   90.00
#
_symmetry.space_group_name_H-M   'P 1'
#
loop_
_entity.id
_entity.type
_entity.pdbx_description
1 polymer ?
#
loop_
_entity_poly.entity_id
_entity_poly.type
_entity_poly.pdbx_seq_one_letter_code
_entity_poly.pdbx_strand_id
1 'polypeptide(L)'
;MGLVSQLLCVGQCHWAIYVVIHMPHRDDFPYLQATLIREILFQYCEAWSTQELQRQFIEDLGVPSAWLHEAMAVYFNYYGDLSKALEHFLECRNWQKLHSIFMTSVTHSSFLYAEHSEIWRLATSMEDHKSEIEDWDLGAGIYISFYILRRSLQEDNNTMSEMDTLESKNDACRDFFGRLNKSLAVWGSRLPVDARVAYSRMAEEIGNLLLSDSGEDSTRGVQLSCFDTVFTAPLPEDRRSFHLQNAVSLFTCYLSETVS
;
A
#
# COMPACT_ATOMS: atom_id res chain seq x y z
N MET A 1 29.30 -27.66 -16.54
CA MET A 1 29.61 -26.23 -16.23
C MET A 1 30.20 -25.47 -17.41
N GLY A 2 31.17 -26.01 -18.17
CA GLY A 2 31.76 -25.30 -19.31
C GLY A 2 30.76 -24.83 -20.38
N LEU A 3 29.86 -25.71 -20.82
CA LEU A 3 28.84 -25.37 -21.84
C LEU A 3 27.82 -24.33 -21.36
N VAL A 4 27.36 -24.43 -20.10
CA VAL A 4 26.43 -23.46 -19.50
C VAL A 4 27.05 -22.07 -19.50
N SER A 5 28.30 -21.95 -19.04
CA SER A 5 29.02 -20.67 -19.05
C SER A 5 29.18 -20.09 -20.46
N GLN A 6 29.48 -20.93 -21.45
CA GLN A 6 29.60 -20.48 -22.85
C GLN A 6 28.28 -19.91 -23.39
N LEU A 7 27.16 -20.59 -23.13
CA LEU A 7 25.83 -20.15 -23.58
C LEU A 7 25.43 -18.83 -22.92
N LEU A 8 25.71 -18.67 -21.62
CA LEU A 8 25.45 -17.44 -20.88
C LEU A 8 26.28 -16.27 -21.41
N CYS A 9 27.55 -16.48 -21.77
CA CYS A 9 28.39 -15.43 -22.37
C CYS A 9 27.86 -14.94 -23.72
N VAL A 10 27.11 -15.77 -24.46
CA VAL A 10 26.47 -15.41 -25.73
C VAL A 10 25.05 -14.84 -25.52
N GLY A 11 24.58 -14.78 -24.27
CA GLY A 11 23.24 -14.29 -23.92
C GLY A 11 22.11 -15.29 -24.21
N GLN A 12 22.43 -16.57 -24.46
CA GLN A 12 21.48 -17.64 -24.77
C GLN A 12 21.01 -18.34 -23.48
N CYS A 13 20.28 -17.60 -22.64
CA CYS A 13 19.92 -18.03 -21.29
C CYS A 13 18.96 -19.24 -21.30
N HIS A 14 18.01 -19.26 -22.23
CA HIS A 14 17.05 -20.37 -22.38
C HIS A 14 17.74 -21.71 -22.66
N TRP A 15 18.77 -21.73 -23.52
CA TRP A 15 19.59 -22.93 -23.76
C TRP A 15 20.45 -23.29 -22.55
N ALA A 16 20.99 -22.31 -21.83
CA ALA A 16 21.74 -22.57 -20.60
C ALA A 16 20.84 -23.27 -19.55
N ILE A 17 19.61 -22.79 -19.37
CA ILE A 17 18.59 -23.39 -18.48
C ILE A 17 18.22 -24.80 -18.96
N TYR A 18 18.01 -24.99 -20.27
CA TYR A 18 17.76 -26.31 -20.85
C TYR A 18 18.87 -27.32 -20.48
N VAL A 19 20.13 -26.92 -20.61
CA VAL A 19 21.28 -27.77 -20.23
C VAL A 19 21.29 -28.07 -18.73
N VAL A 20 20.93 -27.09 -17.88
CA VAL A 20 20.87 -27.28 -16.42
C VAL A 20 19.80 -28.29 -16.01
N ILE A 21 18.61 -28.23 -16.62
CA ILE A 21 17.51 -29.18 -16.37
C ILE A 21 17.92 -30.62 -16.68
N HIS A 22 18.78 -30.81 -17.68
CA HIS A 22 19.26 -32.13 -18.11
C HIS A 22 20.52 -32.61 -17.36
N MET A 23 20.99 -31.87 -16.34
CA MET A 23 22.09 -32.35 -15.51
C MET A 23 21.70 -33.59 -14.72
N PRO A 24 22.60 -34.56 -14.51
CA PRO A 24 22.30 -35.73 -13.69
C PRO A 24 21.98 -35.31 -12.25
N HIS A 25 20.99 -35.96 -11.64
CA HIS A 25 20.69 -35.78 -10.23
C HIS A 25 21.92 -36.16 -9.39
N ARG A 26 22.21 -35.35 -8.36
CA ARG A 26 23.30 -35.59 -7.43
C ARG A 26 22.74 -35.59 -6.02
N ASP A 27 22.84 -36.74 -5.35
CA ASP A 27 22.33 -36.92 -3.98
C ASP A 27 23.01 -35.96 -2.99
N ASP A 28 24.27 -35.59 -3.24
CA ASP A 28 25.01 -34.62 -2.43
C ASP A 28 24.40 -33.19 -2.50
N PHE A 29 23.67 -32.86 -3.58
CA PHE A 29 23.09 -31.53 -3.83
C PHE A 29 21.72 -31.64 -4.51
N PRO A 30 20.66 -31.99 -3.77
CA PRO A 30 19.34 -32.32 -4.33
C PRO A 30 18.68 -31.13 -5.05
N TYR A 31 19.04 -29.88 -4.72
CA TYR A 31 18.47 -28.66 -5.30
C TYR A 31 19.39 -27.95 -6.30
N LEU A 32 20.50 -28.57 -6.71
CA LEU A 32 21.52 -27.92 -7.56
C LEU A 32 20.93 -27.29 -8.82
N GLN A 33 20.06 -28.03 -9.53
CA GLN A 33 19.43 -27.53 -10.76
C GLN A 33 18.56 -26.31 -10.49
N ALA A 34 17.71 -26.37 -9.46
CA ALA A 34 16.83 -25.27 -9.08
C ALA A 34 17.61 -24.02 -8.67
N THR A 35 18.66 -24.18 -7.87
CA THR A 35 19.55 -23.09 -7.47
C THR A 35 20.22 -22.45 -8.69
N LEU A 36 20.80 -23.25 -9.59
CA LEU A 36 21.46 -22.75 -10.80
C LEU A 36 20.49 -22.04 -11.74
N ILE A 37 19.27 -22.56 -11.92
CA ILE A 37 18.25 -21.90 -12.75
C ILE A 37 17.88 -20.56 -12.13
N ARG A 38 17.64 -20.49 -10.82
CA ARG A 38 17.35 -19.23 -10.12
C ARG A 38 18.50 -18.23 -10.28
N GLU A 39 19.75 -18.66 -10.06
CA GLU A 39 20.93 -17.80 -10.24
C GLU A 39 21.01 -17.23 -11.66
N ILE A 40 20.79 -18.05 -12.69
CA ILE A 40 20.77 -17.61 -14.09
C ILE A 40 19.66 -16.57 -14.30
N LEU A 41 18.45 -16.83 -13.80
CA LEU A 41 17.31 -15.93 -13.96
C LEU A 41 17.61 -14.55 -13.34
N PHE A 42 18.15 -14.50 -12.12
CA PHE A 42 18.50 -13.24 -11.47
C PHE A 42 19.68 -12.52 -12.14
N GLN A 43 20.77 -13.24 -12.42
CA GLN A 43 22.01 -12.61 -12.90
C GLN A 43 21.92 -12.14 -14.35
N TYR A 44 21.18 -12.85 -15.19
CA TYR A 44 21.07 -12.54 -16.62
C TYR A 44 19.68 -11.99 -16.99
N CYS A 45 18.95 -11.43 -16.02
CA CYS A 45 17.60 -10.89 -16.21
C CYS A 45 17.48 -10.02 -17.45
N GLU A 46 18.37 -9.05 -17.64
CA GLU A 46 18.38 -8.15 -18.80
C GLU A 46 18.42 -8.90 -20.14
N ALA A 47 19.21 -9.98 -20.23
CA ALA A 47 19.43 -10.70 -21.48
C ALA A 47 18.23 -11.55 -21.91
N TRP A 48 17.54 -12.18 -20.96
CA TRP A 48 16.41 -13.06 -21.27
C TRP A 48 15.05 -12.35 -21.18
N SER A 49 14.89 -11.34 -20.31
CA SER A 49 13.59 -10.68 -20.11
C SER A 49 13.21 -9.75 -21.25
N THR A 50 14.21 -9.18 -21.95
CA THR A 50 14.01 -8.29 -23.09
C THR A 50 13.64 -9.02 -24.38
N GLN A 51 13.88 -10.34 -24.43
CA GLN A 51 13.67 -11.16 -25.62
C GLN A 51 12.48 -12.10 -25.41
N GLU A 52 11.31 -11.74 -25.95
CA GLU A 52 10.06 -12.49 -25.75
C GLU A 52 10.19 -13.98 -26.10
N LEU A 53 10.89 -14.30 -27.20
CA LEU A 53 11.13 -15.69 -27.61
C LEU A 53 11.93 -16.48 -26.57
N GLN A 54 12.94 -15.87 -25.94
CA GLN A 54 13.70 -16.54 -24.88
C GLN A 54 12.84 -16.75 -23.65
N ARG A 55 12.07 -15.73 -23.26
CA ARG A 55 11.18 -15.80 -22.11
C ARG A 55 10.12 -16.89 -22.28
N GLN A 56 9.43 -16.92 -23.42
CA GLN A 56 8.44 -17.94 -23.74
C GLN A 56 9.07 -19.33 -23.73
N PHE A 57 10.27 -19.49 -24.29
CA PHE A 57 10.98 -20.77 -24.25
C PHE A 57 11.27 -21.22 -22.81
N ILE A 58 11.69 -20.31 -21.93
CA ILE A 58 11.93 -20.63 -20.51
C ILE A 58 10.64 -21.09 -19.82
N GLU A 59 9.51 -20.46 -20.10
CA GLU A 59 8.20 -20.87 -19.60
C GLU A 59 7.80 -22.27 -20.15
N ASP A 60 8.03 -22.52 -21.44
CA ASP A 60 7.76 -23.82 -22.10
C ASP A 60 8.62 -24.96 -21.55
N LEU A 61 9.82 -24.66 -21.01
CA LEU A 61 10.66 -25.64 -20.30
C LEU A 61 10.06 -26.09 -18.96
N GLY A 62 8.96 -25.48 -18.50
CA GLY A 62 8.32 -25.78 -17.22
C GLY A 62 8.97 -25.07 -16.04
N VAL A 63 9.76 -24.02 -16.27
CA VAL A 63 10.27 -23.18 -15.19
C VAL A 63 9.09 -22.39 -14.57
N PRO A 64 8.91 -22.39 -13.24
CA PRO A 64 7.79 -21.70 -12.61
C PRO A 64 7.76 -20.21 -12.97
N SER A 65 6.62 -19.71 -13.46
CA SER A 65 6.43 -18.28 -13.80
C SER A 65 6.75 -17.35 -12.63
N ALA A 66 6.45 -17.77 -11.41
CA ALA A 66 6.78 -17.04 -10.20
C ALA A 66 8.28 -16.72 -10.09
N TRP A 67 9.17 -17.61 -10.54
CA TRP A 67 10.63 -17.36 -10.50
C TRP A 67 11.07 -16.33 -11.53
N LEU A 68 10.43 -16.32 -12.71
CA LEU A 68 10.70 -15.30 -13.73
C LEU A 68 10.25 -13.93 -13.22
N HIS A 69 9.04 -13.86 -12.67
CA HIS A 69 8.52 -12.63 -12.07
C HIS A 69 9.35 -12.16 -10.89
N GLU A 70 9.80 -13.05 -10.01
CA GLU A 70 10.69 -12.71 -8.90
C GLU A 70 12.01 -12.07 -9.40
N ALA A 71 12.62 -12.65 -10.43
CA ALA A 71 13.85 -12.11 -11.03
C ALA A 71 13.63 -10.73 -11.67
N MET A 72 12.55 -10.56 -12.45
CA MET A 72 12.19 -9.27 -13.04
C MET A 72 11.86 -8.22 -11.98
N ALA A 73 11.16 -8.60 -10.92
CA ALA A 73 10.82 -7.70 -9.83
C ALA A 73 12.07 -7.13 -9.15
N VAL A 74 13.05 -8.00 -8.85
CA VAL A 74 14.33 -7.59 -8.26
C VAL A 74 15.13 -6.72 -9.24
N TYR A 75 15.16 -7.07 -10.52
CA TYR A 75 15.81 -6.30 -11.57
C TYR A 75 15.23 -4.87 -11.65
N PHE A 76 13.94 -4.72 -11.88
CA PHE A 76 13.32 -3.39 -12.00
C PHE A 76 13.43 -2.57 -10.70
N ASN A 77 13.33 -3.23 -9.55
CA ASN A 77 13.56 -2.56 -8.26
C ASN A 77 14.99 -2.02 -8.13
N TYR A 78 16.00 -2.74 -8.64
CA TYR A 78 17.39 -2.27 -8.64
C TYR A 78 17.61 -1.07 -9.58
N TYR A 79 17.02 -1.10 -10.77
CA TYR A 79 17.13 -0.01 -11.75
C TYR A 79 16.19 1.19 -11.46
N GLY A 80 15.33 1.09 -10.44
CA GLY A 80 14.45 2.17 -10.00
C GLY A 80 13.11 2.26 -10.73
N ASP A 81 12.75 1.30 -11.58
CA ASP A 81 11.42 1.22 -12.19
C ASP A 81 10.44 0.52 -11.23
N LEU A 82 10.02 1.27 -10.20
CA LEU A 82 9.23 0.73 -9.09
C LEU A 82 7.83 0.31 -9.51
N SER A 83 7.27 0.93 -10.55
CA SER A 83 5.96 0.56 -11.09
C SER A 83 5.98 -0.85 -11.66
N LYS A 84 6.94 -1.15 -12.55
CA LYS A 84 7.10 -2.53 -13.07
C LYS A 84 7.51 -3.52 -12.00
N ALA A 85 8.34 -3.09 -11.05
CA ALA A 85 8.73 -3.94 -9.93
C ALA A 85 7.52 -4.39 -9.11
N LEU A 86 6.58 -3.49 -8.81
CA LEU A 86 5.34 -3.81 -8.08
C LEU A 86 4.50 -4.85 -8.82
N GLU A 87 4.25 -4.67 -10.13
CA GLU A 87 3.49 -5.64 -10.91
C GLU A 87 4.13 -7.04 -10.86
N HIS A 88 5.45 -7.12 -10.97
CA HIS A 88 6.12 -8.41 -10.88
C HIS A 88 6.18 -8.99 -9.46
N PHE A 89 6.24 -8.16 -8.42
CA PHE A 89 6.11 -8.63 -7.04
C PHE A 89 4.71 -9.16 -6.73
N LEU A 90 3.68 -8.59 -7.36
CA LEU A 90 2.31 -9.07 -7.31
C LEU A 90 2.20 -10.47 -7.94
N GLU A 91 2.74 -10.64 -9.15
CA GLU A 91 2.70 -11.92 -9.86
C GLU A 91 3.51 -13.03 -9.16
N CYS A 92 4.66 -12.70 -8.55
CA CYS A 92 5.45 -13.68 -7.80
C CYS A 92 4.95 -13.90 -6.36
N ARG A 93 3.87 -13.23 -5.95
CA ARG A 93 3.24 -13.34 -4.61
C ARG A 93 4.20 -13.04 -3.46
N ASN A 94 5.15 -12.13 -3.67
CA ASN A 94 6.02 -11.68 -2.58
C ASN A 94 5.38 -10.49 -1.86
N TRP A 95 4.37 -10.80 -1.05
CA TRP A 95 3.49 -9.82 -0.41
C TRP A 95 4.23 -8.85 0.49
N GLN A 96 5.22 -9.34 1.27
CA GLN A 96 5.99 -8.48 2.16
C GLN A 96 6.83 -7.46 1.38
N LYS A 97 7.46 -7.88 0.28
CA LYS A 97 8.26 -6.96 -0.53
C LYS A 97 7.39 -5.98 -1.31
N LEU A 98 6.26 -6.45 -1.82
CA LEU A 98 5.23 -5.62 -2.46
C LEU A 98 4.74 -4.54 -1.50
N HIS A 99 4.35 -4.91 -0.28
CA HIS A 99 3.90 -4.00 0.77
C HIS A 99 4.98 -2.97 1.15
N SER A 100 6.22 -3.40 1.32
CA SER A 100 7.33 -2.49 1.62
C SER A 100 7.56 -1.44 0.53
N ILE A 101 7.48 -1.81 -0.75
CA ILE A 101 7.66 -0.87 -1.87
C ILE A 101 6.44 0.04 -1.99
N PHE A 102 5.25 -0.52 -1.89
CA PHE A 102 3.98 0.23 -1.84
C PHE A 102 4.06 1.34 -0.79
N MET A 103 4.48 0.99 0.43
CA MET A 103 4.60 1.93 1.56
C MET A 103 5.77 2.90 1.50
N THR A 104 6.75 2.74 0.60
CA THR A 104 7.95 3.60 0.60
C THR A 104 8.10 4.46 -0.64
N SER A 105 7.39 4.16 -1.73
CA SER A 105 7.61 4.87 -2.99
C SER A 105 6.36 5.26 -3.74
N VAL A 106 5.53 4.30 -4.12
CA VAL A 106 4.52 4.53 -5.17
C VAL A 106 3.24 5.12 -4.60
N THR A 107 2.81 4.68 -3.41
CA THR A 107 1.44 4.96 -2.98
C THR A 107 1.24 6.41 -2.60
N HIS A 108 2.23 7.06 -2.01
CA HIS A 108 2.10 8.44 -1.54
C HIS A 108 2.05 9.44 -2.70
N SER A 109 2.94 9.27 -3.70
CA SER A 109 2.95 10.11 -4.89
C SER A 109 1.67 9.92 -5.70
N SER A 110 1.28 8.68 -5.99
CA SER A 110 0.01 8.38 -6.67
C SER A 110 -1.20 8.93 -5.91
N PHE A 111 -1.19 8.92 -4.57
CA PHE A 111 -2.28 9.51 -3.77
C PHE A 111 -2.35 11.02 -3.96
N LEU A 112 -1.19 11.70 -3.97
CA LEU A 112 -1.11 13.15 -4.18
C LEU A 112 -1.51 13.56 -5.60
N TYR A 113 -1.29 12.69 -6.60
CA TYR A 113 -1.74 12.83 -7.98
C TYR A 113 -3.19 12.36 -8.22
N ALA A 114 -3.91 11.93 -7.17
CA ALA A 114 -5.30 11.47 -7.22
C ALA A 114 -5.53 10.17 -8.03
N GLU A 115 -4.51 9.33 -8.16
CA GLU A 115 -4.60 8.00 -8.79
C GLU A 115 -5.16 6.95 -7.82
N HIS A 116 -6.36 7.21 -7.28
CA HIS A 116 -6.95 6.40 -6.21
C HIS A 116 -7.32 4.97 -6.64
N SER A 117 -7.61 4.73 -7.92
CA SER A 117 -7.98 3.42 -8.46
C SER A 117 -6.84 2.40 -8.37
N GLU A 118 -5.62 2.82 -8.69
CA GLU A 118 -4.45 1.94 -8.65
C GLU A 118 -4.06 1.60 -7.22
N ILE A 119 -4.14 2.59 -6.31
CA ILE A 119 -3.91 2.37 -4.88
C ILE A 119 -4.91 1.35 -4.33
N TRP A 120 -6.19 1.51 -4.66
CA TRP A 120 -7.23 0.59 -4.24
C TRP A 120 -6.98 -0.82 -4.80
N ARG A 121 -6.73 -0.95 -6.11
CA ARG A 121 -6.42 -2.22 -6.76
C ARG A 121 -5.28 -2.96 -6.05
N LEU A 122 -4.13 -2.30 -5.89
CA LEU A 122 -2.95 -2.90 -5.27
C LEU A 122 -3.19 -3.26 -3.80
N ALA A 123 -3.84 -2.38 -3.03
CA ALA A 123 -4.08 -2.64 -1.62
C ALA A 123 -5.06 -3.81 -1.43
N THR A 124 -6.17 -3.86 -2.16
CA THR A 124 -7.12 -4.96 -2.07
C THR A 124 -6.52 -6.28 -2.55
N SER A 125 -5.65 -6.28 -3.58
CA SER A 125 -4.93 -7.50 -3.99
C SER A 125 -4.03 -8.08 -2.89
N MET A 126 -3.53 -7.26 -1.97
CA MET A 126 -2.73 -7.71 -0.82
C MET A 126 -3.59 -8.10 0.40
N GLU A 127 -4.86 -7.65 0.47
CA GLU A 127 -5.73 -7.83 1.64
C GLU A 127 -6.03 -9.29 1.95
N ASP A 128 -6.20 -10.11 0.90
CA ASP A 128 -6.41 -11.56 1.02
C ASP A 128 -5.23 -12.27 1.73
N HIS A 129 -4.04 -11.65 1.71
CA HIS A 129 -2.79 -12.16 2.25
C HIS A 129 -2.30 -11.38 3.48
N LYS A 130 -3.19 -10.61 4.13
CA LYS A 130 -2.83 -9.78 5.30
C LYS A 130 -2.14 -10.51 6.44
N SER A 131 -2.38 -11.82 6.62
CA SER A 131 -1.72 -12.63 7.65
C SER A 131 -0.24 -12.92 7.37
N GLU A 132 0.18 -12.79 6.10
CA GLU A 132 1.57 -13.01 5.67
C GLU A 132 2.39 -11.70 5.69
N ILE A 133 1.73 -10.56 5.90
CA ILE A 133 2.33 -9.22 5.81
C ILE A 133 2.52 -8.65 7.21
N GLU A 134 3.74 -8.26 7.53
CA GLU A 134 4.06 -7.59 8.79
C GLU A 134 3.46 -6.18 8.82
N ASP A 135 2.91 -5.78 9.97
CA ASP A 135 2.34 -4.45 10.18
C ASP A 135 1.27 -4.05 9.14
N TRP A 136 0.51 -5.00 8.61
CA TRP A 136 -0.52 -4.77 7.59
C TRP A 136 -1.45 -3.59 7.93
N ASP A 137 -2.00 -3.60 9.15
CA ASP A 137 -2.96 -2.60 9.65
C ASP A 137 -2.35 -1.20 9.79
N LEU A 138 -1.02 -1.10 9.87
CA LEU A 138 -0.25 0.14 9.95
C LEU A 138 0.44 0.50 8.63
N GLY A 139 0.29 -0.32 7.59
CA GLY A 139 0.83 -0.08 6.25
C GLY A 139 -0.29 0.11 5.24
N ALA A 140 -0.34 -0.75 4.22
CA ALA A 140 -1.33 -0.66 3.14
C ALA A 140 -2.79 -0.72 3.62
N GLY A 141 -3.07 -1.39 4.75
CA GLY A 141 -4.41 -1.44 5.34
C GLY A 141 -4.99 -0.07 5.72
N ILE A 142 -4.13 0.95 5.93
CA ILE A 142 -4.57 2.34 6.17
C ILE A 142 -5.27 2.91 4.94
N TYR A 143 -4.78 2.60 3.75
CA TYR A 143 -5.38 3.11 2.51
C TYR A 143 -6.78 2.51 2.28
N ILE A 144 -6.93 1.21 2.49
CA ILE A 144 -8.24 0.54 2.40
C ILE A 144 -9.19 1.17 3.43
N SER A 145 -8.73 1.29 4.68
CA SER A 145 -9.50 1.90 5.75
C SER A 145 -9.93 3.34 5.43
N PHE A 146 -9.03 4.13 4.83
CA PHE A 146 -9.33 5.49 4.38
C PHE A 146 -10.47 5.51 3.35
N TYR A 147 -10.38 4.70 2.30
CA TYR A 147 -11.40 4.72 1.24
C TYR A 147 -12.76 4.21 1.74
N ILE A 148 -12.78 3.17 2.59
CA ILE A 148 -14.01 2.66 3.21
C ILE A 148 -14.63 3.73 4.11
N LEU A 149 -13.83 4.34 5.00
CA LEU A 149 -14.31 5.36 5.94
C LEU A 149 -14.82 6.60 5.21
N ARG A 150 -14.07 7.08 4.22
CA ARG A 150 -14.47 8.21 3.37
C ARG A 150 -15.80 7.94 2.69
N ARG A 151 -16.00 6.74 2.15
CA ARG A 151 -17.24 6.33 1.49
C ARG A 151 -18.40 6.31 2.48
N SER A 152 -18.23 5.71 3.65
CA SER A 152 -19.25 5.70 4.73
C SER A 152 -19.65 7.11 5.15
N LEU A 153 -18.70 8.04 5.30
CA LEU A 153 -18.98 9.44 5.62
C LEU A 153 -19.67 10.21 4.49
N GLN A 154 -19.55 9.76 3.23
CA GLN A 154 -20.14 10.42 2.06
C GLN A 154 -21.54 9.90 1.69
N GLU A 155 -21.78 8.58 1.84
CA GLU A 155 -23.00 7.92 1.39
C GLU A 155 -24.25 8.30 2.21
N ASP A 156 -24.09 8.70 3.48
CA ASP A 156 -25.21 9.09 4.34
C ASP A 156 -25.83 10.46 4.00
N ASN A 157 -25.23 11.25 3.11
CA ASN A 157 -25.88 12.45 2.59
C ASN A 157 -27.08 12.15 1.67
N ASN A 158 -27.24 10.91 1.18
CA ASN A 158 -28.18 10.60 0.10
C ASN A 158 -29.17 9.45 0.36
N THR A 159 -29.02 8.65 1.42
CA THR A 159 -29.96 7.55 1.70
C THR A 159 -30.18 7.32 3.18
N MET A 160 -31.44 7.11 3.54
CA MET A 160 -31.97 6.73 4.85
C MET A 160 -31.32 5.41 5.36
N SER A 161 -30.09 5.47 5.86
CA SER A 161 -29.41 4.37 6.55
C SER A 161 -29.51 4.63 8.05
N GLU A 162 -30.57 4.11 8.69
CA GLU A 162 -30.90 4.32 10.10
C GLU A 162 -29.92 3.67 11.12
N MET A 163 -28.66 3.37 10.75
CA MET A 163 -27.78 2.55 11.59
C MET A 163 -26.39 3.10 11.93
N ASP A 164 -25.91 4.17 11.29
CA ASP A 164 -24.62 4.78 11.64
C ASP A 164 -24.83 6.12 12.36
N THR A 165 -24.87 6.08 13.69
CA THR A 165 -24.92 7.31 14.51
C THR A 165 -23.64 8.13 14.32
N LEU A 166 -23.74 9.46 14.47
CA LEU A 166 -22.57 10.35 14.45
C LEU A 166 -21.48 9.93 15.46
N GLU A 167 -21.88 9.33 16.58
CA GLU A 167 -20.98 8.77 17.58
C GLU A 167 -20.16 7.59 17.04
N SER A 168 -20.80 6.64 16.35
CA SER A 168 -20.14 5.51 15.68
C SER A 168 -19.12 5.99 14.64
N LYS A 169 -19.52 6.98 13.82
CA LYS A 169 -18.64 7.62 12.83
C LYS A 169 -17.45 8.32 13.49
N ASN A 170 -17.68 9.02 14.60
CA ASN A 170 -16.63 9.70 15.35
C ASN A 170 -15.62 8.71 15.93
N ASP A 171 -16.09 7.59 16.50
CA ASP A 171 -15.23 6.52 17.02
C ASP A 171 -14.40 5.87 15.90
N ALA A 172 -15.01 5.60 14.74
CA ALA A 172 -14.29 5.09 13.57
C ALA A 172 -13.21 6.07 13.07
N CYS A 173 -13.49 7.38 13.08
CA CYS A 173 -12.50 8.41 12.76
C CYS A 173 -11.37 8.45 13.79
N ARG A 174 -11.69 8.32 15.08
CA ARG A 174 -10.69 8.27 16.16
C ARG A 174 -9.75 7.09 16.02
N ASP A 175 -10.29 5.91 15.73
CA ASP A 175 -9.51 4.70 15.47
C ASP A 175 -8.63 4.84 14.22
N PHE A 176 -9.16 5.44 13.16
CA PHE A 176 -8.39 5.72 11.95
C PHE A 176 -7.23 6.69 12.21
N PHE A 177 -7.46 7.82 12.90
CA PHE A 177 -6.40 8.75 13.27
C PHE A 177 -5.38 8.14 14.22
N GLY A 178 -5.82 7.30 15.15
CA GLY A 178 -4.95 6.50 16.03
C GLY A 178 -4.02 5.59 15.22
N ARG A 179 -4.53 4.89 14.21
CA ARG A 179 -3.73 4.03 13.31
C ARG A 179 -2.76 4.84 12.45
N LEU A 180 -3.19 5.99 11.91
CA LEU A 180 -2.30 6.89 11.17
C LEU A 180 -1.12 7.35 12.02
N ASN A 181 -1.36 7.79 13.25
CA ASN A 181 -0.30 8.21 14.17
C ASN A 181 0.64 7.05 14.54
N LYS A 182 0.09 5.86 14.80
CA LYS A 182 0.89 4.65 15.06
C LYS A 182 1.76 4.28 13.85
N SER A 183 1.22 4.36 12.64
CA SER A 183 1.97 4.10 11.41
C SER A 183 3.13 5.09 11.22
N LEU A 184 2.89 6.38 11.44
CA LEU A 184 3.94 7.40 11.42
C LEU A 184 5.07 7.08 12.42
N ALA A 185 4.74 6.53 13.59
CA ALA A 185 5.73 6.13 14.59
C ALA A 185 6.50 4.85 14.20
N VAL A 186 5.81 3.83 13.69
CA VAL A 186 6.41 2.53 13.32
C VAL A 186 7.33 2.68 12.12
N TRP A 187 6.87 3.37 11.08
CA TRP A 187 7.67 3.54 9.87
C TRP A 187 8.67 4.69 10.01
N GLY A 188 8.36 5.73 10.78
CA GLY A 188 9.31 6.78 11.19
C GLY A 188 10.07 7.41 10.03
N SER A 189 11.38 7.15 9.96
CA SER A 189 12.28 7.65 8.90
C SER A 189 12.26 6.84 7.61
N ARG A 190 11.59 5.67 7.60
CA ARG A 190 11.43 4.82 6.39
C ARG A 190 10.40 5.41 5.45
N LEU A 191 9.43 6.18 5.95
CA LEU A 191 8.45 6.87 5.12
C LEU A 191 9.07 8.09 4.45
N PRO A 192 8.83 8.29 3.14
CA PRO A 192 9.21 9.53 2.46
C PRO A 192 8.40 10.70 3.02
N VAL A 193 8.89 11.93 2.80
CA VAL A 193 8.19 13.15 3.24
C VAL A 193 6.78 13.21 2.63
N ASP A 194 6.64 12.80 1.37
CA ASP A 194 5.36 12.76 0.66
C ASP A 194 4.32 11.86 1.35
N ALA A 195 4.76 10.81 2.05
CA ALA A 195 3.87 9.97 2.84
C ALA A 195 3.21 10.71 3.98
N ARG A 196 3.98 11.54 4.68
CA ARG A 196 3.48 12.35 5.79
C ARG A 196 2.46 13.36 5.28
N VAL A 197 2.73 13.96 4.12
CA VAL A 197 1.78 14.86 3.45
C VAL A 197 0.52 14.13 3.04
N ALA A 198 0.62 12.93 2.45
CA ALA A 198 -0.53 12.12 2.08
C ALA A 198 -1.39 11.77 3.31
N TYR A 199 -0.76 11.39 4.43
CA TYR A 199 -1.46 11.09 5.68
C TYR A 199 -2.14 12.32 6.28
N SER A 200 -1.48 13.48 6.27
CA SER A 200 -2.11 14.74 6.69
C SER A 200 -3.32 15.09 5.81
N ARG A 201 -3.24 14.86 4.49
CA ARG A 201 -4.38 15.07 3.58
C ARG A 201 -5.54 14.10 3.84
N MET A 202 -5.26 12.82 4.06
CA MET A 202 -6.28 11.84 4.45
C MET A 202 -6.97 12.26 5.74
N ALA A 203 -6.17 12.65 6.74
CA ALA A 203 -6.67 13.11 8.03
C ALA A 203 -7.55 14.35 7.89
N GLU A 204 -7.13 15.31 7.05
CA GLU A 204 -7.89 16.53 6.76
C GLU A 204 -9.22 16.22 6.05
N GLU A 205 -9.20 15.35 5.04
CA GLU A 205 -10.39 14.97 4.28
C GLU A 205 -11.42 14.27 5.17
N ILE A 206 -11.01 13.26 5.94
CA ILE A 206 -11.87 12.55 6.88
C ILE A 206 -12.39 13.49 7.98
N GLY A 207 -11.52 14.35 8.53
CA GLY A 207 -11.92 15.32 9.56
C GLY A 207 -12.96 16.32 9.05
N ASN A 208 -12.80 16.83 7.83
CA ASN A 208 -13.77 17.74 7.22
C ASN A 208 -15.12 17.05 6.95
N LEU A 209 -15.10 15.79 6.50
CA LEU A 209 -16.32 15.01 6.29
C LEU A 209 -17.07 14.76 7.61
N LEU A 210 -16.36 14.37 8.66
CA LEU A 210 -16.93 14.18 10.00
C LEU A 210 -17.58 15.46 10.55
N LEU A 211 -16.91 16.61 10.40
CA LEU A 211 -17.42 17.89 10.88
C LEU A 211 -18.61 18.40 10.05
N SER A 212 -18.65 18.08 8.74
CA SER A 212 -19.77 18.47 7.88
C SER A 212 -21.06 17.69 8.21
N ASP A 213 -20.94 16.42 8.63
CA ASP A 213 -22.07 15.56 9.03
C ASP A 213 -22.70 15.96 10.38
N SER A 214 -22.00 16.80 11.16
CA SER A 214 -22.44 17.19 12.50
C SER A 214 -23.65 18.14 12.53
N GLY A 215 -24.16 18.57 11.37
CA GLY A 215 -24.92 19.80 11.18
C GLY A 215 -26.33 19.94 11.78
N GLU A 216 -27.18 18.90 11.86
CA GLU A 216 -28.63 19.16 12.07
C GLU A 216 -29.34 18.34 13.16
N ASP A 217 -28.96 17.08 13.44
CA ASP A 217 -29.75 16.19 14.33
C ASP A 217 -29.00 15.61 15.56
N SER A 218 -27.75 16.02 15.78
CA SER A 218 -26.90 15.42 16.82
C SER A 218 -26.81 16.26 18.11
N THR A 219 -26.60 15.61 19.26
CA THR A 219 -26.41 16.34 20.51
C THR A 219 -25.11 17.14 20.46
N ARG A 220 -25.12 18.39 20.95
CA ARG A 220 -23.97 19.31 20.91
C ARG A 220 -22.72 18.76 21.62
N GLY A 221 -22.89 17.85 22.58
CA GLY A 221 -21.78 17.13 23.21
C GLY A 221 -21.04 16.20 22.24
N VAL A 222 -21.77 15.52 21.34
CA VAL A 222 -21.20 14.68 20.28
C VAL A 222 -20.51 15.54 19.23
N GLN A 223 -21.06 16.71 18.89
CA GLN A 223 -20.39 17.65 17.98
C GLN A 223 -19.03 18.12 18.53
N LEU A 224 -18.96 18.45 19.82
CA LEU A 224 -17.70 18.84 20.47
C LEU A 224 -16.69 17.69 20.54
N SER A 225 -17.16 16.45 20.76
CA SER A 225 -16.26 15.28 20.76
C SER A 225 -15.72 14.94 19.36
N CYS A 226 -16.39 15.34 18.27
CA CYS A 226 -15.83 15.26 16.92
C CYS A 226 -14.61 16.19 16.75
N PHE A 227 -14.64 17.39 17.33
CA PHE A 227 -13.47 18.29 17.31
C PHE A 227 -12.29 17.70 18.09
N ASP A 228 -12.54 17.10 19.26
CA ASP A 228 -11.50 16.41 20.04
C ASP A 228 -10.81 15.34 19.20
N THR A 229 -11.59 14.51 18.51
CA THR A 229 -11.07 13.51 17.57
C THR A 229 -10.22 14.14 16.46
N VAL A 230 -10.69 15.21 15.81
CA VAL A 230 -9.93 15.92 14.75
C VAL A 230 -8.61 16.49 15.28
N PHE A 231 -8.55 16.97 16.53
CA PHE A 231 -7.31 17.47 17.11
C PHE A 231 -6.24 16.39 17.33
N THR A 232 -6.65 15.12 17.50
CA THR A 232 -5.69 14.00 17.60
C THR A 232 -5.06 13.62 16.26
N ALA A 233 -5.60 14.11 15.14
CA ALA A 233 -5.14 13.75 13.81
C ALA A 233 -3.75 14.35 13.46
N PRO A 234 -2.98 13.70 12.56
CA PRO A 234 -1.66 14.17 12.12
C PRO A 234 -1.77 15.36 11.15
N LEU A 235 -2.32 16.47 11.62
CA LEU A 235 -2.56 17.70 10.87
C LEU A 235 -1.43 18.74 11.09
N PRO A 236 -1.11 19.58 10.09
CA PRO A 236 -0.29 20.77 10.27
C PRO A 236 -0.91 21.76 11.25
N GLU A 237 -0.07 22.57 11.91
CA GLU A 237 -0.51 23.54 12.93
C GLU A 237 -1.53 24.57 12.41
N ASP A 238 -1.37 25.03 11.17
CA ASP A 238 -2.27 26.00 10.54
C ASP A 238 -3.70 25.43 10.42
N ARG A 239 -3.81 24.16 10.03
CA ARG A 239 -5.10 23.46 9.90
C ARG A 239 -5.72 23.19 11.26
N ARG A 240 -4.92 22.77 12.25
CA ARG A 240 -5.39 22.61 13.64
C ARG A 240 -5.95 23.91 14.19
N SER A 241 -5.27 25.03 13.93
CA SER A 241 -5.71 26.36 14.37
C SER A 241 -7.05 26.76 13.74
N PHE A 242 -7.26 26.44 12.45
CA PHE A 242 -8.55 26.65 11.79
C PHE A 242 -9.68 25.83 12.45
N HIS A 243 -9.47 24.54 12.70
CA HIS A 243 -10.47 23.71 13.39
C HIS A 243 -10.74 24.19 14.84
N LEU A 244 -9.72 24.72 15.52
CA LEU A 244 -9.87 25.32 16.85
C LEU A 244 -10.79 26.55 16.83
N GLN A 245 -10.63 27.42 15.83
CA GLN A 245 -11.52 28.58 15.67
C GLN A 245 -12.97 28.15 15.47
N ASN A 246 -13.21 27.11 14.66
CA ASN A 246 -14.54 26.55 14.44
C ASN A 246 -15.14 25.97 15.74
N ALA A 247 -14.34 25.22 16.50
CA ALA A 247 -14.76 24.67 17.80
C ALA A 247 -15.14 25.78 18.79
N VAL A 248 -14.33 26.84 18.88
CA VAL A 248 -14.61 28.01 19.74
C VAL A 248 -15.88 28.73 19.31
N SER A 249 -16.12 28.88 18.00
CA SER A 249 -17.35 29.47 17.49
C SER A 249 -18.58 28.67 17.92
N LEU A 250 -18.56 27.33 17.76
CA LEU A 250 -19.66 26.45 18.19
C LEU A 250 -19.88 26.48 19.70
N PHE A 251 -18.80 26.47 20.48
CA PHE A 251 -18.89 26.59 21.94
C PHE A 251 -19.48 27.93 22.38
N THR A 252 -19.13 29.01 21.68
CA THR A 252 -19.68 30.35 21.94
C THR A 252 -21.18 30.41 21.61
N CYS A 253 -21.60 29.81 20.48
CA CYS A 253 -23.03 29.66 20.16
C CYS A 253 -23.76 28.88 21.26
N TYR A 254 -23.17 27.79 21.75
CA TYR A 254 -23.73 27.01 22.86
C TYR A 254 -23.92 27.84 24.15
N LEU A 255 -22.91 28.63 24.53
CA LEU A 255 -23.04 29.51 25.68
C LEU A 255 -24.12 30.58 25.47
N SER A 256 -24.25 31.14 24.27
CA SER A 256 -25.29 32.13 24.00
C SER A 256 -26.72 31.57 24.08
N GLU A 257 -26.92 30.33 23.66
CA GLU A 257 -28.23 29.67 23.70
C GLU A 257 -28.63 29.17 25.09
N THR A 258 -27.66 28.83 25.94
CA THR A 258 -27.93 28.42 27.33
C THR A 258 -28.22 29.60 28.27
N VAL A 259 -27.86 30.82 27.84
CA VAL A 259 -28.08 32.07 28.58
C VAL A 259 -29.38 32.79 28.14
N SER A 260 -30.03 32.33 27.06
CA SER A 260 -31.30 32.85 26.53
C SER A 260 -32.50 32.05 27.05
#